data_AF-K1TDB6-F1
#
_entry.id   AF-K1TDB6-F1
#
_cell.length_a   1.000
_cell.length_b   1.000
_cell.length_c   1.000
_cell.angle_alpha   90.00
_cell.angle_beta   90.00
_cell.angle_gamma   90.00
#
_symmetry.space_group_name_H-M   'P 1'
#
loop_
_entity.id
_entity.type
_entity.pdbx_description
1 polymer ?
#
loop_
_entity_poly.entity_id
_entity_poly.type
_entity_poly.pdbx_seq_one_letter_code
_entity_poly.pdbx_strand_id
1 'polypeptide(L)'
;IKNDMLTEINDRLMKGETENVDLTVGTLSGIPLFHGSGPTVRMKVEPKGYADAVFISEFTDAGLNQTLHRMIMRTTVSVTAFIPMYSVQTDVSGDFLIAETVIVGNVPESFTHVVSEDKDIVDAINDFEAEPYE
;
A
#
# COMPACT_ATOMS: atom_id res chain seq x y z
N ILE A 1 0.58 18.53 2.11
CA ILE A 1 0.79 17.15 1.59
C ILE A 1 -0.54 16.41 1.42
N LYS A 2 -1.25 16.02 2.50
CA LYS A 2 -2.51 15.27 2.38
C LYS A 2 -3.55 15.95 1.49
N ASN A 3 -3.89 17.21 1.79
CA ASN A 3 -4.88 17.95 1.00
C ASN A 3 -4.41 18.18 -0.44
N ASP A 4 -3.13 18.48 -0.64
CA ASP A 4 -2.59 18.74 -1.99
C ASP A 4 -2.67 17.49 -2.88
N MET A 5 -2.34 16.30 -2.35
CA MET A 5 -2.46 15.04 -3.08
C MET A 5 -3.93 14.69 -3.39
N LEU A 6 -4.82 14.88 -2.42
CA LEU A 6 -6.25 14.66 -2.60
C LEU A 6 -6.83 15.59 -3.68
N THR A 7 -6.44 16.87 -3.65
CA THR A 7 -6.84 17.85 -4.66
C THR A 7 -6.33 17.45 -6.04
N GLU A 8 -5.05 17.06 -6.17
CA GLU A 8 -4.50 16.62 -7.46
C GLU A 8 -5.20 15.36 -8.01
N ILE A 9 -5.48 14.37 -7.15
CA ILE A 9 -6.23 13.17 -7.55
C ILE A 9 -7.64 13.55 -8.01
N ASN A 10 -8.33 14.40 -7.25
CA ASN A 10 -9.67 14.86 -7.61
C ASN A 10 -9.68 15.66 -8.90
N ASP A 11 -8.72 16.56 -9.10
CA ASP A 11 -8.58 17.33 -10.33
C ASP A 11 -8.35 16.41 -11.52
N ARG A 12 -7.54 15.37 -11.38
CA ARG A 12 -7.34 14.36 -12.44
C ARG A 12 -8.57 13.51 -12.68
N LEU A 13 -9.32 13.15 -11.64
CA LEU A 13 -10.59 12.42 -11.79
C LEU A 13 -11.66 13.27 -12.47
N MET A 14 -11.74 14.56 -12.17
CA MET A 14 -12.67 15.48 -12.83
C MET A 14 -12.25 15.79 -14.27
N LYS A 15 -10.94 15.78 -14.58
CA LYS A 15 -10.41 15.86 -15.95
C LYS A 15 -10.48 14.54 -16.69
N GLY A 16 -10.66 13.42 -15.99
CA GLY A 16 -10.80 12.09 -16.56
C GLY A 16 -12.02 12.07 -17.47
N GLU A 17 -11.77 11.94 -18.77
CA GLU A 17 -12.84 11.96 -19.75
C GLU A 17 -13.74 10.74 -19.58
N THR A 18 -15.02 10.91 -19.90
CA THR A 18 -15.91 9.78 -20.10
C THR A 18 -15.30 8.85 -21.16
N GLU A 19 -14.98 7.62 -20.77
CA GLU A 19 -14.57 6.60 -21.73
C GLU A 19 -15.77 5.83 -22.26
N ASN A 20 -15.82 5.68 -23.58
CA ASN A 20 -16.74 4.76 -24.24
C ASN A 20 -16.00 3.44 -24.42
N VAL A 21 -16.52 2.39 -23.81
CA VAL A 21 -15.99 1.03 -23.95
C VAL A 21 -17.00 0.22 -24.75
N ASP A 22 -16.55 -0.57 -25.70
CA ASP A 22 -17.40 -1.45 -26.49
C ASP A 22 -17.23 -2.89 -25.96
N LEU A 23 -18.30 -3.48 -25.41
CA LEU A 23 -18.29 -4.84 -24.84
C LEU A 23 -19.32 -5.73 -25.54
N THR A 24 -19.02 -7.02 -25.69
CA THR A 24 -19.99 -7.97 -26.24
C THR A 24 -21.01 -8.40 -25.18
N VAL A 25 -22.26 -8.66 -25.59
CA VAL A 25 -23.30 -9.19 -24.69
C VAL A 25 -22.83 -10.48 -23.99
N GLY A 26 -22.07 -11.32 -24.68
CA GLY A 26 -21.51 -12.53 -24.09
C GLY A 26 -20.49 -12.25 -22.98
N THR A 27 -19.66 -11.21 -23.11
CA THR A 27 -18.79 -10.74 -22.00
C THR A 27 -19.61 -10.19 -20.84
N LEU A 28 -20.68 -9.43 -21.10
CA LEU A 28 -21.57 -8.88 -20.06
C LEU A 28 -22.35 -9.97 -19.30
N SER A 29 -22.59 -11.13 -19.92
CA SER A 29 -23.29 -12.25 -19.29
C SER A 29 -22.52 -12.91 -18.14
N GLY A 30 -21.19 -12.71 -18.08
CA GLY A 30 -20.30 -13.36 -17.10
C GLY A 30 -20.10 -14.87 -17.32
N ILE A 31 -20.63 -15.44 -18.42
CA ILE A 31 -20.47 -16.85 -18.77
C ILE A 31 -19.18 -17.01 -19.59
N PRO A 32 -18.15 -17.74 -19.10
CA PRO A 32 -16.85 -17.83 -19.77
C PRO A 32 -16.93 -18.34 -21.21
N LEU A 33 -17.86 -19.25 -21.50
CA LEU A 33 -18.05 -19.83 -22.83
C LEU A 33 -18.50 -18.81 -23.88
N PHE A 34 -19.17 -17.73 -23.46
CA PHE A 34 -19.70 -16.71 -24.35
C PHE A 34 -18.86 -15.42 -24.36
N HIS A 35 -17.70 -15.40 -23.70
CA HIS A 35 -16.82 -14.23 -23.75
C HIS A 35 -16.48 -13.83 -25.19
N GLY A 36 -16.62 -12.55 -25.52
CA GLY A 36 -16.37 -12.03 -26.86
C GLY A 36 -17.41 -12.42 -27.91
N SER A 37 -18.51 -13.10 -27.53
CA SER A 37 -19.56 -13.54 -28.45
C SER A 37 -20.80 -12.66 -28.38
N GLY A 38 -21.53 -12.59 -29.50
CA GLY A 38 -22.79 -11.84 -29.61
C GLY A 38 -22.60 -10.37 -30.00
N PRO A 39 -23.70 -9.59 -30.04
CA PRO A 39 -23.67 -8.19 -30.45
C PRO A 39 -22.80 -7.34 -29.52
N THR A 40 -22.14 -6.33 -30.08
CA THR A 40 -21.42 -5.32 -29.32
C THR A 40 -22.38 -4.28 -28.77
N VAL A 41 -22.22 -3.96 -27.50
CA VAL A 41 -22.96 -2.95 -26.76
C VAL A 41 -21.96 -1.89 -26.30
N ARG A 42 -22.26 -0.63 -26.62
CA ARG A 42 -21.48 0.51 -26.14
C ARG A 42 -21.86 0.83 -24.71
N MET A 43 -20.87 0.83 -23.82
CA MET A 43 -21.02 1.28 -22.44
C MET A 43 -20.30 2.61 -22.26
N LYS A 44 -20.93 3.49 -21.47
CA LYS A 44 -20.36 4.78 -21.08
C LYS A 44 -19.87 4.66 -19.65
N VAL A 45 -18.58 4.89 -19.42
CA VAL A 45 -17.98 4.81 -18.07
C VAL A 45 -17.72 6.22 -17.58
N GLU A 46 -18.29 6.56 -16.43
CA GLU A 46 -18.08 7.86 -15.79
C GLU A 46 -17.64 7.66 -14.33
N PRO A 47 -16.49 8.25 -13.93
CA PRO A 47 -16.17 8.35 -12.52
C PRO A 47 -17.21 9.24 -11.83
N LYS A 48 -17.69 8.81 -10.66
CA LYS A 48 -18.70 9.55 -9.89
C LYS A 48 -18.11 10.11 -8.62
N GLY A 49 -18.11 11.43 -8.50
CA GLY A 49 -17.77 12.15 -7.28
C GLY A 49 -16.27 12.38 -7.10
N TYR A 50 -15.84 12.41 -5.85
CA TYR A 50 -14.46 12.66 -5.45
C TYR A 50 -13.81 11.35 -4.99
N ALA A 51 -12.50 11.22 -5.19
CA ALA A 51 -11.71 10.21 -4.52
C ALA A 51 -11.78 10.41 -3.00
N ASP A 52 -12.05 9.34 -2.29
CA ASP A 52 -11.73 9.25 -0.87
C ASP A 52 -10.28 8.79 -0.73
N ALA A 53 -9.51 9.41 0.18
CA ALA A 53 -8.19 8.89 0.52
C ALA A 53 -7.92 8.88 2.02
N VAL A 54 -7.42 7.73 2.47
CA VAL A 54 -7.03 7.46 3.84
C VAL A 54 -5.51 7.31 3.89
N PHE A 55 -4.88 7.96 4.86
CA PHE A 55 -3.45 7.88 5.09
C PHE A 55 -3.22 6.89 6.23
N ILE A 56 -2.44 5.84 5.97
CA ILE A 56 -2.12 4.74 6.86
C ILE A 56 -0.63 4.84 7.17
N SER A 57 -0.29 4.78 8.46
CA SER A 57 1.10 4.69 8.91
C SER A 57 1.41 3.26 9.34
N GLU A 58 2.42 2.67 8.71
CA GLU A 58 2.94 1.35 9.07
C GLU A 58 4.33 1.49 9.65
N PHE A 59 4.60 0.76 10.74
CA PHE A 59 5.91 0.70 11.39
C PHE A 59 6.38 -0.74 11.39
N THR A 60 7.55 -0.97 10.82
CA THR A 60 8.16 -2.30 10.69
C THR A 60 9.60 -2.25 11.18
N ASP A 61 10.10 -3.37 11.70
CA ASP A 61 11.51 -3.48 12.09
C ASP A 61 12.41 -3.40 10.84
N ALA A 62 13.48 -2.61 10.92
CA ALA A 62 14.39 -2.34 9.82
C ALA A 62 15.85 -2.63 10.15
N GLY A 63 16.13 -3.20 11.34
CA GLY A 63 17.47 -3.57 11.78
C GLY A 63 17.76 -3.18 13.23
N LEU A 64 19.04 -3.17 13.62
CA LEU A 64 19.46 -2.87 14.99
C LEU A 64 19.01 -1.47 15.40
N ASN A 65 18.06 -1.41 16.33
CA ASN A 65 17.44 -0.19 16.82
C ASN A 65 16.92 0.70 15.69
N GLN A 66 16.34 0.09 14.64
CA GLN A 66 15.81 0.82 13.50
C GLN A 66 14.36 0.43 13.22
N THR A 67 13.50 1.43 13.07
CA THR A 67 12.11 1.25 12.67
C THR A 67 11.87 1.91 11.32
N LEU A 68 11.42 1.14 10.33
CA LEU A 68 10.93 1.67 9.06
C LEU A 68 9.48 2.13 9.23
N HIS A 69 9.27 3.43 9.12
CA HIS A 69 7.96 4.06 9.01
C HIS A 69 7.59 4.24 7.55
N ARG A 70 6.44 3.69 7.14
CA ARG A 70 5.85 3.85 5.82
C ARG A 70 4.55 4.63 5.93
N MET A 71 4.39 5.62 5.07
CA MET A 71 3.11 6.28 4.86
C MET A 71 2.49 5.76 3.57
N ILE A 72 1.34 5.12 3.70
CA ILE A 72 0.55 4.58 2.59
C ILE A 72 -0.71 5.43 2.44
N MET A 73 -0.99 5.87 1.23
CA MET A 73 -2.25 6.51 0.86
C MET A 73 -3.13 5.47 0.16
N ARG A 74 -4.21 5.08 0.83
CA ARG A 74 -5.27 4.24 0.25
C ARG A 74 -6.31 5.16 -0.39
N THR A 75 -6.48 5.07 -1.70
CA THR A 75 -7.45 5.86 -2.45
C THR A 75 -8.57 4.96 -2.96
N THR A 76 -9.81 5.40 -2.78
CA THR A 76 -11.02 4.71 -3.28
C THR A 76 -11.81 5.65 -4.17
N VAL A 77 -12.19 5.17 -5.36
CA VAL A 77 -12.98 5.92 -6.34
C VAL A 77 -14.20 5.09 -6.74
N SER A 78 -15.39 5.66 -6.59
CA SER A 78 -16.62 5.06 -7.09
C SER A 78 -16.81 5.38 -8.57
N VAL A 79 -16.91 4.35 -9.40
CA VAL A 79 -17.13 4.45 -10.85
C VAL A 79 -18.52 3.92 -11.18
N THR A 80 -19.23 4.62 -12.06
CA THR A 80 -20.52 4.15 -12.58
C THR A 80 -20.40 3.84 -14.06
N ALA A 81 -20.72 2.60 -14.43
CA ALA A 81 -20.85 2.18 -15.81
C ALA A 81 -22.32 2.22 -16.24
N PHE A 82 -22.61 2.90 -17.34
CA PHE A 82 -23.94 2.96 -17.95
C PHE A 82 -24.03 1.97 -19.11
N ILE A 83 -24.95 1.02 -19.00
CA ILE A 83 -25.28 0.02 -20.01
C ILE A 83 -26.72 0.31 -20.48
N PRO A 84 -27.06 0.06 -21.76
CA PRO A 84 -28.45 0.17 -22.23
C PRO A 84 -29.38 -0.78 -21.46
N MET A 85 -29.98 -0.28 -20.38
CA MET A 85 -31.05 -0.83 -19.50
C MET A 85 -30.75 -0.67 -18.00
N TYR A 86 -29.49 -0.57 -17.57
CA TYR A 86 -29.14 -0.43 -16.15
C TYR A 86 -27.75 0.21 -15.96
N SER A 87 -27.51 0.75 -14.77
CA SER A 87 -26.19 1.25 -14.36
C SER A 87 -25.60 0.35 -13.29
N VAL A 88 -24.29 0.13 -13.34
CA VAL A 88 -23.54 -0.61 -12.32
C VAL A 88 -22.58 0.36 -11.64
N GLN A 89 -22.62 0.41 -10.31
CA GLN A 89 -21.64 1.15 -9.51
C GLN A 89 -20.62 0.17 -8.95
N THR A 90 -19.34 0.52 -9.05
CA THR A 90 -18.23 -0.27 -8.51
C THR A 90 -17.21 0.66 -7.87
N ASP A 91 -16.60 0.22 -6.77
CA ASP A 91 -15.55 0.95 -6.10
C ASP A 91 -14.19 0.36 -6.50
N VAL A 92 -13.31 1.22 -6.99
CA VAL A 92 -11.94 0.89 -7.34
C VAL A 92 -11.03 1.46 -6.27
N SER A 93 -10.26 0.61 -5.60
CA SER A 93 -9.30 1.00 -4.57
C SER A 93 -7.86 0.72 -4.97
N GLY A 94 -6.93 1.56 -4.50
CA GLY A 94 -5.50 1.41 -4.73
C GLY A 94 -4.68 1.96 -3.56
N ASP A 95 -3.58 1.27 -3.25
CA ASP A 95 -2.65 1.65 -2.19
C ASP A 95 -1.36 2.21 -2.79
N PHE A 96 -0.98 3.41 -2.37
CA PHE A 96 0.19 4.13 -2.87
C PHE A 96 1.15 4.43 -1.72
N LEU A 97 2.39 3.95 -1.81
CA LEU A 97 3.46 4.32 -0.89
C LEU A 97 3.92 5.75 -1.21
N ILE A 98 3.70 6.68 -0.29
CA ILE A 98 3.97 8.11 -0.53
C ILE A 98 5.21 8.61 0.20
N ALA A 99 5.61 7.94 1.28
CA ALA A 99 6.84 8.25 1.98
C ALA A 99 7.33 7.03 2.75
N GLU A 100 8.66 6.93 2.86
CA GLU A 100 9.34 6.01 3.75
C GLU A 100 10.34 6.79 4.59
N THR A 101 10.51 6.40 5.85
CA THR A 101 11.47 7.00 6.75
C THR A 101 12.03 5.94 7.68
N VAL A 102 13.36 5.89 7.79
CA VAL A 102 14.04 5.05 8.79
C VAL A 102 14.23 5.87 10.05
N ILE A 103 13.67 5.39 11.16
CA ILE A 103 13.83 5.95 12.49
C ILE A 103 14.96 5.20 13.17
N VAL A 104 16.09 5.87 13.42
CA VAL A 104 17.25 5.29 14.10
C VAL A 104 17.19 5.63 15.57
N GLY A 105 17.13 4.61 16.43
CA GLY A 105 17.27 4.73 17.87
C GLY A 105 18.74 4.83 18.29
N ASN A 106 18.99 5.13 19.56
CA ASN A 106 20.36 5.15 20.08
C ASN A 106 21.00 3.76 19.93
N VAL A 107 22.10 3.69 19.18
CA VAL A 107 22.95 2.51 19.11
C VAL A 107 24.01 2.67 20.21
N PRO A 108 24.17 1.72 21.14
CA PRO A 108 25.22 1.79 22.15
C PRO A 108 26.61 1.80 21.49
N GLU A 109 27.57 2.54 22.06
CA GLU A 109 28.93 2.74 21.51
C GLU A 109 29.74 1.45 21.35
N SER A 110 29.28 0.32 21.91
CA SER A 110 29.89 -1.00 21.70
C SER A 110 28.81 -2.04 21.41
N PHE A 111 28.82 -2.58 20.19
CA PHE A 111 28.06 -3.76 19.78
C PHE A 111 29.07 -4.87 19.45
N THR A 112 29.27 -5.80 20.38
CA THR A 112 30.07 -7.01 20.12
C THR A 112 29.11 -8.19 19.93
N HIS A 113 28.97 -8.66 18.69
CA HIS A 113 28.25 -9.90 18.39
C HIS A 113 29.24 -11.06 18.48
N VAL A 114 29.34 -11.70 19.65
CA VAL A 114 30.14 -12.92 19.82
C VAL A 114 29.31 -14.10 19.34
N VAL A 115 29.61 -14.61 18.14
CA VAL A 115 29.24 -15.97 17.77
C VAL A 115 30.48 -16.81 18.04
N SER A 116 30.46 -17.61 19.10
CA SER A 116 31.48 -18.62 19.37
C SER A 116 30.77 -19.85 19.93
N GLU A 117 31.06 -21.01 19.34
CA GLU A 117 30.55 -22.31 19.80
C GLU A 117 31.28 -22.79 21.06
N ASP A 118 32.39 -22.13 21.44
CA ASP A 118 33.20 -22.46 22.62
C ASP A 118 32.85 -21.60 23.83
N LYS A 119 32.28 -22.26 24.85
CA LYS A 119 31.86 -21.68 26.13
C LYS A 119 33.02 -21.10 26.96
N ASP A 120 34.24 -21.58 26.75
CA ASP A 120 35.39 -21.26 27.60
C ASP A 120 35.84 -19.80 27.51
N ILE A 121 35.58 -19.11 26.39
CA ILE A 121 35.95 -17.70 26.20
C ILE A 121 34.95 -16.77 26.90
N VAL A 122 33.69 -17.18 27.05
CA VAL A 122 32.63 -16.37 27.68
C VAL A 122 32.82 -16.32 29.20
N ASP A 123 33.21 -17.44 29.82
CA ASP A 123 33.43 -17.51 31.27
C ASP A 123 34.67 -16.70 31.71
N ALA A 124 35.73 -16.66 30.88
CA ALA A 124 36.94 -15.89 31.19
C ALA A 124 36.73 -14.37 31.17
N ILE A 125 35.73 -13.88 30.45
CA ILE A 125 35.40 -12.44 30.38
C ILE A 125 34.56 -12.02 31.59
N ASN A 126 33.67 -12.88 32.09
CA ASN A 126 32.82 -12.60 33.25
C ASN A 126 33.59 -12.49 34.57
N ASP A 127 34.74 -13.16 34.71
CA ASP A 127 35.52 -13.21 35.96
C ASP A 127 36.40 -11.96 36.18
N PHE A 128 36.52 -11.08 35.19
CA PHE A 128 37.34 -9.87 35.27
C PHE A 128 36.61 -8.66 35.91
N GLU A 129 35.29 -8.71 36.09
CA GLU A 129 34.48 -7.63 36.69
C GLU A 129 34.15 -7.84 38.19
N ALA A 130 34.66 -8.91 38.81
CA ALA A 130 34.39 -9.22 40.22
C ALA A 130 35.61 -8.93 41.12
N GLU A 131 35.93 -7.65 41.34
CA GLU A 131 36.72 -7.27 42.52
C GLU A 131 35.80 -6.71 43.63
N PRO A 132 35.74 -7.33 44.82
CA PRO A 132 35.04 -6.77 45.97
C PRO A 132 35.91 -5.69 46.60
N TYR A 133 35.37 -4.48 46.72
CA TYR A 133 35.94 -3.42 47.56
C TYR A 133 35.75 -3.82 49.04
N GLU A 134 36.86 -3.96 49.79
CA GLU A 134 36.88 -3.98 51.27
C GLU A 134 36.60 -2.58 51.85
#